data_AF-A0A402ABY0-F1
#
_entry.id   AF-A0A402ABY0-F1
#
_cell.length_a   1.000
_cell.length_b   1.000
_cell.length_c   1.000
_cell.angle_alpha   90.00
_cell.angle_beta   90.00
_cell.angle_gamma   90.00
#
_symmetry.space_group_name_H-M   'P 1'
#
loop_
_entity.id
_entity.type
_entity.pdbx_description
1 polymer ?
#
loop_
_entity_poly.entity_id
_entity_poly.type
_entity_poly.pdbx_seq_one_letter_code
_entity_poly.pdbx_strand_id
1 'polypeptide(L)' 'MSVPAVFDYHPATSVDEAIALLQQYGDEAKVLAGGHSLIPAMKLRLSQPEHLIDIGGSAASPTSVRRKAISLWAR' A
#
# COMPACT_ATOMS: atom_id res chain seq x y z
N MET A 1 18.64 4.04 -10.81
CA MET A 1 17.64 3.97 -9.73
C MET A 1 16.43 3.22 -10.27
N SER A 2 16.16 1.98 -9.85
CA SER A 2 14.99 1.22 -10.33
C SER A 2 13.75 1.74 -9.62
N VAL A 3 12.90 2.47 -10.35
CA VAL A 3 11.56 2.83 -9.87
C VAL A 3 10.69 1.56 -9.87
N PRO A 4 9.86 1.33 -8.83
CA PRO A 4 8.88 0.24 -8.84
C PRO A 4 7.92 0.33 -10.03
N ALA A 5 7.22 -0.77 -10.30
CA ALA A 5 6.06 -0.74 -11.20
C ALA A 5 5.02 0.29 -10.69
N VAL A 6 4.30 0.92 -11.63
CA VAL A 6 3.22 1.85 -11.30
C VAL A 6 2.11 1.07 -10.58
N PHE A 7 1.54 1.67 -9.54
CA PHE A 7 0.43 1.12 -8.78
C PHE A 7 -0.53 2.24 -8.36
N ASP A 8 -1.80 1.92 -8.23
CA ASP A 8 -2.80 2.77 -7.60
C ASP A 8 -2.80 2.58 -6.09
N TYR A 9 -3.04 3.65 -5.34
CA TYR A 9 -2.98 3.67 -3.89
C TYR A 9 -4.34 4.03 -3.28
N HIS A 10 -4.85 3.16 -2.42
CA HIS A 10 -6.15 3.26 -1.78
C HIS A 10 -6.00 3.31 -0.26
N PRO A 11 -6.13 4.47 0.40
CA PRO A 11 -6.11 4.55 1.85
C PRO A 11 -7.47 4.13 2.43
N ALA A 12 -7.59 2.89 2.91
CA ALA A 12 -8.82 2.39 3.50
C ALA A 12 -9.01 2.97 4.91
N THR A 13 -10.19 3.51 5.16
CA THR A 13 -10.58 4.15 6.43
C THR A 13 -11.28 3.20 7.39
N SER A 14 -11.71 2.04 6.90
CA SER A 14 -12.36 0.97 7.67
C SER A 14 -11.97 -0.42 7.16
N VAL A 15 -12.25 -1.43 7.99
CA VAL A 15 -12.04 -2.85 7.61
C VAL A 15 -12.96 -3.23 6.46
N ASP A 16 -14.23 -2.80 6.50
CA ASP A 16 -15.20 -3.11 5.45
C ASP A 16 -14.80 -2.52 4.10
N GLU A 17 -14.27 -1.29 4.09
CA GLU A 17 -13.73 -0.67 2.87
C GLU A 17 -12.52 -1.44 2.34
N ALA A 18 -11.60 -1.87 3.21
CA ALA A 18 -10.45 -2.67 2.79
C ALA A 18 -10.89 -4.01 2.17
N ILE A 19 -11.88 -4.68 2.77
CA ILE A 19 -12.45 -5.93 2.24
C ILE A 19 -13.11 -5.68 0.88
N ALA A 20 -13.90 -4.62 0.75
CA ALA A 20 -14.56 -4.27 -0.51
C ALA A 20 -13.55 -4.02 -1.63
N LEU A 21 -12.47 -3.29 -1.36
CA LEU A 21 -11.39 -3.04 -2.32
C LEU A 21 -10.64 -4.33 -2.69
N LEU A 22 -10.39 -5.22 -1.73
CA LEU A 22 -9.78 -6.52 -2.00
C LEU A 22 -10.68 -7.40 -2.88
N GLN A 23 -11.99 -7.39 -2.65
CA GLN A 23 -12.95 -8.11 -3.49
C GLN A 23 -13.04 -7.50 -4.89
N GLN A 24 -12.96 -6.17 -5.01
CA GLN A 24 -13.03 -5.46 -6.27
C GLN A 24 -11.81 -5.76 -7.17
N TYR A 25 -10.61 -5.75 -6.60
CA TYR A 25 -9.36 -5.83 -7.37
C TYR A 25 -8.71 -7.21 -7.36
N GLY A 26 -9.16 -8.12 -6.49
CA GLY A 26 -8.72 -9.51 -6.47
C GLY A 26 -7.21 -9.66 -6.27
N ASP A 27 -6.58 -10.50 -7.10
CA ASP A 27 -5.18 -10.90 -6.97
C ASP A 27 -4.19 -9.77 -7.22
N GLU A 28 -4.59 -8.76 -7.99
CA GLU A 28 -3.82 -7.56 -8.33
C GLU A 28 -3.68 -6.60 -7.14
N ALA A 29 -4.50 -6.77 -6.10
CA ALA A 29 -4.42 -6.00 -4.88
C ALA A 29 -3.53 -6.64 -3.81
N LYS A 30 -2.83 -5.79 -3.07
CA LYS A 30 -2.11 -6.16 -1.84
C LYS A 30 -2.35 -5.13 -0.74
N VAL A 31 -2.48 -5.64 0.48
CA VAL A 31 -2.64 -4.81 1.68
C VAL A 31 -1.30 -4.26 2.12
N LEU A 32 -1.25 -2.95 2.35
CA LEU A 32 -0.15 -2.23 2.97
C LEU A 32 -0.52 -1.88 4.42
N ALA A 33 0.26 -2.38 5.38
CA ALA A 33 0.21 -1.95 6.77
C ALA A 33 1.50 -1.17 7.10
N GLY A 34 2.40 -1.73 7.89
CA GLY A 34 3.68 -1.09 8.24
C GLY A 34 4.74 -1.05 7.12
N GLY A 35 4.50 -1.66 5.96
CA GLY A 35 5.39 -1.60 4.79
C GLY A 35 6.73 -2.35 4.88
N HIS A 36 7.11 -2.94 6.02
CA HIS A 36 8.43 -3.56 6.21
C HIS A 36 8.68 -4.84 5.38
N SER A 37 7.63 -5.51 4.90
CA SER A 37 7.77 -6.69 4.04
C SER A 37 7.49 -6.36 2.58
N LEU A 38 6.37 -5.70 2.32
CA LEU A 38 5.89 -5.44 0.96
C LEU A 38 6.76 -4.42 0.21
N ILE A 39 7.20 -3.33 0.87
CA ILE A 39 8.01 -2.30 0.22
C ILE A 39 9.39 -2.84 -0.21
N PRO A 40 10.13 -3.60 0.63
CA PRO A 40 11.34 -4.29 0.17
C PRO A 40 11.09 -5.28 -0.97
N ALA A 41 10.01 -6.07 -0.92
CA ALA A 41 9.66 -7.00 -2.00
C ALA A 41 9.40 -6.27 -3.33
N MET A 42 8.71 -5.13 -3.30
CA MET A 42 8.47 -4.29 -4.48
C MET A 42 9.75 -3.63 -5.02
N LYS A 43 10.65 -3.16 -4.14
CA LYS A 43 11.97 -2.64 -4.52
C LYS A 43 12.80 -3.67 -5.30
N LEU A 44 12.71 -4.92 -4.88
CA LEU A 44 13.38 -6.06 -5.50
C LEU A 44 12.59 -6.69 -6.65
N ARG A 45 11.43 -6.12 -7.01
CA ARG A 45 10.51 -6.63 -8.05
C ARG A 45 9.99 -8.05 -7.81
N LEU A 46 10.06 -8.54 -6.58
CA LEU A 46 9.52 -9.82 -6.15
C LEU A 46 7.98 -9.78 -5.99
N SER A 47 7.42 -8.58 -5.85
CA SER A 47 5.99 -8.32 -5.82
C SER A 47 5.69 -7.04 -6.59
N GLN A 48 4.70 -7.07 -7.46
CA GLN A 48 4.35 -5.96 -8.34
C GLN A 48 2.82 -5.80 -8.40
N PRO A 49 2.16 -5.47 -7.28
CA PRO A 49 0.72 -5.27 -7.26
C PRO A 49 0.34 -4.03 -8.06
N GLU A 50 -0.78 -4.09 -8.79
CA GLU A 50 -1.37 -2.91 -9.43
C GLU A 50 -2.11 -2.03 -8.43
N HIS A 51 -2.60 -2.61 -7.33
CA HIS A 51 -3.36 -1.89 -6.30
C HIS A 51 -2.78 -2.10 -4.90
N LEU A 52 -2.45 -1.00 -4.21
CA LEU A 52 -2.06 -1.01 -2.80
C LEU A 52 -3.17 -0.46 -1.92
N ILE A 53 -3.66 -1.27 -1.00
CA ILE A 53 -4.71 -0.89 -0.04
C ILE A 53 -4.05 -0.65 1.31
N ASP A 54 -3.91 0.61 1.71
CA ASP A 54 -3.28 0.99 2.98
C ASP A 54 -4.30 0.97 4.13
N ILE A 55 -4.03 0.13 5.13
CA ILE A 55 -4.81 0.00 6.37
C ILE A 55 -4.09 0.59 7.59
N GLY A 56 -2.85 1.05 7.43
CA GLY A 56 -2.02 1.65 8.48
C GLY A 56 -2.51 3.02 8.95
N GLY A 57 -3.49 3.60 8.24
CA GLY A 57 -4.21 4.82 8.62
C GLY A 57 -5.46 4.60 9.48
N SER A 58 -5.88 3.34 9.74
CA SER A 58 -7.02 3.06 10.62
C SER A 58 -6.77 3.69 12.01
N ALA A 59 -7.77 4.41 12.51
CA ALA A 59 -7.69 5.45 13.54
C ALA A 59 -7.22 5.04 14.96
N ALA A 60 -6.51 3.92 15.13
CA ALA A 60 -6.07 3.39 16.42
C ALA A 60 -4.57 3.62 16.74
N SER A 61 -3.76 4.19 15.83
CA SER A 61 -2.34 4.47 16.11
C SER A 61 -1.98 5.95 15.92
N PRO A 62 -1.57 6.67 16.99
CA PRO A 62 -1.32 8.12 16.96
C PRO A 62 -0.05 8.55 16.19
N THR A 63 0.59 7.65 15.43
CA THR A 63 1.86 7.93 14.74
C THR A 63 1.72 7.99 13.21
N SER A 64 0.55 8.38 12.71
CA SER A 64 0.26 8.36 11.26
C SER A 64 1.02 9.47 10.51
N VAL A 65 2.24 9.17 10.08
CA VAL A 65 2.98 9.97 9.11
C VAL A 65 2.28 9.81 7.76
N ARG A 66 1.39 10.75 7.43
CA ARG A 66 0.79 10.86 6.09
C ARG A 66 1.90 11.05 5.05
N ARG A 67 2.41 9.96 4.48
CA ARG A 67 3.36 10.01 3.37
C ARG A 67 2.62 9.73 2.08
N LYS A 68 2.34 10.82 1.38
CA LYS A 68 2.00 10.86 -0.05
C LYS A 68 2.86 9.84 -0.80
N ALA A 69 2.25 8.93 -1.54
CA ALA A 69 2.89 7.81 -2.25
C ALA A 69 4.09 8.20 -3.13
N ILE A 70 4.25 9.49 -3.45
CA ILE A 70 5.37 10.03 -4.23
C ILE A 70 6.62 10.33 -3.39
N SER A 71 6.52 10.61 -2.08
CA SER A 71 7.69 11.04 -1.29
C SER A 71 8.49 9.91 -0.64
N LEU A 72 8.00 8.66 -0.67
CA LEU A 72 8.70 7.51 -0.08
C LEU A 72 9.76 6.90 -1.02
N TRP A 73 9.76 7.31 -2.30
CA TRP A 73 10.61 6.77 -3.36
C TRP A 73 11.58 7.81 -3.96
N ALA A 74 11.49 9.06 -3.51
CA ALA A 74 12.30 10.18 -4.01
C ALA A 74 13.54 10.51 -3.14
N ARG A 75 13.86 9.67 -2.15
CA ARG A 75 15.14 9.70 -1.42
C ARG A 75 15.62 8.29 -1.14
#